data_AF-A0A7Y0XFF9-F1
#
_entry.id   AF-A0A7Y0XFF9-F1
#
_cell.length_a   1.000
_cell.length_b   1.000
_cell.length_c   1.000
_cell.angle_alpha   90.00
_cell.angle_beta   90.00
_cell.angle_gamma   90.00
#
_symmetry.space_group_name_H-M   'P 1'
#
loop_
_entity.id
_entity.type
_entity.pdbx_description
1 polymer ?
#
loop_
_entity_poly.entity_id
_entity_poly.type
_entity_poly.pdbx_seq_one_letter_code
_entity_poly.pdbx_strand_id
1 'polypeptide(L)'
;TRVEQIDRANSTLYTCIGKYAYSRLVLATGASPIEIPIEGDRSWVMSVNDLVDYRRFRAELQDKKRIAILGDGLIGCEFANDLIESGYEVTVIGLGQWPMERLIPQQLGESLQSAL
;
A
#
# COMPACT_ATOMS: atom_id res chain seq x y z
N THR A 1 -16.12 -9.98 -9.17
CA THR A 1 -17.30 -9.66 -8.35
C THR A 1 -16.90 -9.63 -6.88
N ARG A 2 -17.53 -8.81 -6.04
CA ARG A 2 -17.21 -8.71 -4.60
C ARG A 2 -18.12 -9.64 -3.80
N VAL A 3 -17.56 -10.37 -2.84
CA VAL A 3 -18.32 -11.13 -1.84
C VAL A 3 -18.72 -10.18 -0.72
N GLU A 4 -20.01 -10.13 -0.41
CA GLU A 4 -20.59 -9.23 0.60
C GLU A 4 -20.86 -9.95 1.92
N GLN A 5 -21.21 -11.24 1.86
CA GLN A 5 -21.49 -12.06 3.04
C GLN A 5 -21.15 -13.53 2.79
N ILE A 6 -20.69 -14.20 3.85
CA ILE A 6 -20.46 -15.65 3.90
C ILE A 6 -21.47 -16.26 4.90
N ASP A 7 -22.45 -17.01 4.42
CA ASP A 7 -23.33 -17.83 5.25
C ASP A 7 -22.76 -19.24 5.37
N ARG A 8 -22.10 -19.49 6.50
CA ARG A 8 -21.43 -20.77 6.77
C ARG A 8 -22.41 -21.89 7.11
N ALA A 9 -23.57 -21.56 7.67
CA ALA A 9 -24.57 -22.55 8.07
C ALA A 9 -25.20 -23.21 6.83
N ASN A 10 -25.48 -22.40 5.80
CA ASN A 10 -26.04 -22.85 4.53
C ASN A 10 -24.99 -23.04 3.42
N SER A 11 -23.70 -22.92 3.75
CA SER A 11 -22.58 -22.99 2.80
C SER A 11 -22.82 -22.16 1.53
N THR A 12 -23.20 -20.89 1.71
CA THR A 12 -23.62 -19.99 0.63
C THR A 12 -22.89 -18.64 0.72
N LEU A 13 -22.36 -18.17 -0.41
CA LEU A 13 -21.83 -16.81 -0.58
C LEU A 13 -22.89 -15.88 -1.16
N TYR A 14 -22.87 -14.63 -0.73
CA TYR A 14 -23.70 -13.56 -1.27
C TYR A 14 -22.82 -12.53 -1.96
N THR A 15 -23.22 -12.13 -3.16
CA THR A 15 -22.57 -11.08 -3.95
C THR A 15 -23.66 -10.19 -4.56
N CYS A 16 -23.26 -9.03 -5.10
CA CYS A 16 -24.16 -8.14 -5.80
C CYS A 16 -24.84 -8.75 -7.06
N ILE A 17 -24.28 -9.83 -7.61
CA ILE A 17 -24.81 -10.52 -8.80
C ILE A 17 -25.60 -11.79 -8.47
N GLY A 18 -25.68 -12.18 -7.19
CA GLY A 18 -26.44 -13.35 -6.75
C GLY A 18 -25.77 -14.18 -5.67
N LYS A 19 -26.38 -15.34 -5.40
CA LYS A 19 -25.97 -16.30 -4.37
C LYS A 19 -25.25 -17.51 -4.99
N TYR A 20 -24.25 -18.02 -4.29
CA TYR A 20 -23.44 -19.15 -4.75
C TYR A 20 -23.27 -20.18 -3.64
N ALA A 21 -23.69 -21.43 -3.88
CA ALA A 21 -23.42 -22.53 -2.95
C ALA A 21 -21.97 -23.01 -3.08
N TYR A 22 -21.37 -23.46 -1.98
CA TYR A 22 -20.02 -24.03 -1.97
C TYR A 22 -19.95 -25.32 -1.13
N SER A 23 -19.04 -26.22 -1.49
CA SER A 23 -18.71 -27.41 -0.67
C SER A 23 -17.49 -27.18 0.24
N ARG A 24 -16.55 -26.36 -0.23
CA ARG A 24 -15.36 -25.89 0.49
C ARG A 24 -15.13 -24.43 0.12
N LEU A 25 -14.74 -23.62 1.10
CA LEU A 25 -14.46 -22.19 0.92
C LEU A 25 -13.01 -21.92 1.32
N VAL A 26 -12.25 -21.28 0.42
CA VAL A 26 -10.89 -20.78 0.69
C VAL A 26 -10.96 -19.26 0.75
N LEU A 27 -10.45 -18.70 1.84
CA LEU A 27 -10.32 -17.25 2.01
C LEU A 27 -8.94 -16.83 1.51
N ALA A 28 -8.90 -16.14 0.38
CA ALA A 28 -7.69 -15.60 -0.23
C ALA A 28 -7.85 -14.09 -0.50
N THR A 29 -8.40 -13.36 0.47
CA THR A 29 -8.78 -11.94 0.33
C THR A 29 -7.61 -10.96 0.45
N GLY A 30 -6.39 -11.47 0.68
CA GLY A 30 -5.20 -10.63 0.87
C GLY A 30 -5.30 -9.71 2.08
N ALA A 31 -4.66 -8.55 1.98
CA ALA A 31 -4.67 -7.50 2.99
C ALA A 31 -5.04 -6.16 2.35
N SER A 32 -5.46 -5.20 3.18
CA SER A 32 -5.72 -3.82 2.79
C SER A 32 -4.66 -2.90 3.39
N PRO A 33 -4.31 -1.79 2.73
CA PRO A 33 -3.40 -0.79 3.28
C PRO A 33 -3.89 -0.26 4.63
N ILE A 34 -2.95 0.12 5.49
CA ILE A 34 -3.26 0.81 6.74
C ILE A 34 -3.70 2.23 6.40
N GLU A 35 -4.87 2.64 6.89
CA GLU A 35 -5.29 4.03 6.82
C GLU A 35 -4.68 4.83 7.97
N ILE A 36 -3.81 5.78 7.63
CA ILE A 36 -3.18 6.65 8.61
C ILE A 36 -4.19 7.75 9.00
N PRO A 37 -4.54 7.93 10.29
CA PRO A 37 -5.41 9.01 10.70
C PRO A 37 -4.66 10.34 10.57
N ILE A 38 -5.02 11.15 9.57
CA ILE A 38 -4.49 12.49 9.33
C ILE A 38 -5.68 13.45 9.44
N GLU A 39 -5.54 14.50 10.25
CA GLU A 39 -6.53 15.57 10.34
C GLU A 39 -6.40 16.55 9.16
N GLY A 40 -7.50 17.22 8.80
CA GLY A 40 -7.52 18.21 7.71
C GLY A 40 -7.79 17.63 6.33
N ASP A 41 -7.31 18.31 5.28
CA ASP A 41 -7.52 17.90 3.89
C ASP A 41 -6.66 16.67 3.55
N ARG A 42 -7.32 15.60 3.10
CA ARG A 42 -6.72 14.31 2.76
C ARG A 42 -6.85 13.97 1.27
N SER A 43 -7.30 14.90 0.44
CA SER A 43 -7.49 14.67 -1.00
C SER A 43 -6.21 14.21 -1.71
N TRP A 44 -5.04 14.57 -1.17
CA TRP A 44 -3.70 14.22 -1.65
C TRP A 44 -3.16 12.90 -1.10
N VAL A 45 -3.82 12.32 -0.09
CA VAL A 45 -3.36 11.09 0.57
C VAL A 45 -3.84 9.90 -0.22
N MET A 46 -2.91 9.06 -0.66
CA MET A 46 -3.22 7.89 -1.46
C MET A 46 -2.46 6.68 -0.94
N SER A 47 -3.04 5.50 -1.13
CA SER A 47 -2.36 4.22 -0.95
C SER A 47 -2.32 3.49 -2.28
N VAL A 48 -1.29 2.65 -2.47
CA VAL A 48 -1.15 1.83 -3.67
C VAL A 48 -1.06 0.37 -3.26
N ASN A 49 -2.12 -0.40 -3.52
CA ASN A 49 -2.18 -1.83 -3.19
C ASN A 49 -2.41 -2.72 -4.42
N ASP A 50 -2.91 -2.14 -5.50
CA ASP A 50 -3.14 -2.84 -6.75
C ASP A 50 -2.80 -2.00 -7.99
N LEU A 51 -2.99 -2.60 -9.16
CA LEU A 51 -2.69 -1.98 -10.44
C LEU A 51 -3.58 -0.78 -10.77
N VAL A 52 -4.81 -0.75 -10.24
CA VAL A 52 -5.73 0.38 -10.43
C VAL A 52 -5.25 1.56 -9.60
N ASP A 53 -4.89 1.33 -8.34
CA ASP A 53 -4.31 2.35 -7.47
C ASP A 53 -3.02 2.91 -8.07
N TYR A 54 -2.13 2.04 -8.59
CA TYR A 54 -0.88 2.47 -9.20
C TYR A 54 -1.11 3.39 -10.41
N ARG A 55 -2.07 3.05 -11.28
CA ARG A 55 -2.41 3.90 -12.43
C ARG A 55 -2.93 5.27 -11.99
N ARG A 56 -3.78 5.32 -10.96
CA ARG A 56 -4.27 6.58 -10.39
C ARG A 56 -3.10 7.39 -9.81
N PHE A 57 -2.24 6.75 -9.05
CA PHE A 57 -1.01 7.35 -8.52
C PHE A 57 -0.15 7.96 -9.61
N ARG A 58 0.14 7.24 -10.69
CA ARG A 58 0.94 7.77 -11.80
C ARG A 58 0.29 8.97 -12.50
N ALA A 59 -1.04 9.00 -12.60
CA ALA A 59 -1.76 10.14 -13.18
C ALA A 59 -1.66 11.39 -12.29
N GLU A 60 -1.81 11.24 -10.97
CA GLU A 60 -1.73 12.36 -10.01
C GLU A 60 -0.34 13.01 -9.94
N LEU A 61 0.70 12.29 -10.37
CA LEU A 61 2.08 12.79 -10.37
C LEU A 61 2.43 13.77 -11.49
N GLN A 62 1.60 13.93 -12.53
CA GLN A 62 2.00 14.61 -13.78
C GLN A 62 2.47 16.07 -13.62
N ASP A 63 2.10 16.74 -12.52
CA ASP A 63 2.54 18.11 -12.22
C ASP A 63 3.10 18.26 -10.79
N LYS A 64 3.59 17.16 -10.22
CA LYS A 64 4.17 17.14 -8.88
C LYS A 64 5.68 17.04 -8.97
N LYS A 65 6.37 17.63 -7.99
CA LYS A 65 7.83 17.52 -7.86
C LYS A 65 8.23 16.91 -6.53
N ARG A 66 7.52 17.25 -5.45
CA ARG A 66 7.79 16.77 -4.10
C ARG A 66 6.78 15.73 -3.67
N ILE A 67 7.27 14.62 -3.13
CA ILE A 67 6.46 13.49 -2.69
C ILE A 67 6.88 13.11 -1.28
N ALA A 68 5.90 13.03 -0.38
CA ALA A 68 6.08 12.45 0.94
C ALA A 68 5.57 11.01 0.93
N ILE A 69 6.42 10.05 1.32
CA ILE A 69 6.05 8.65 1.50
C ILE A 69 5.90 8.41 2.99
N LEU A 70 4.70 8.01 3.42
CA LEU A 70 4.43 7.64 4.81
C LEU A 70 4.65 6.13 4.95
N GLY A 71 5.79 5.74 5.51
CA GLY A 71 6.20 4.36 5.70
C GLY A 71 7.60 4.09 5.17
N ASP A 72 8.48 3.62 6.05
CA ASP A 72 9.88 3.25 5.81
C ASP A 72 10.07 1.74 5.63
N GLY A 73 9.00 1.01 5.31
CA GLY A 73 9.07 -0.41 4.99
C GLY A 73 9.54 -0.67 3.56
N LEU A 74 9.63 -1.95 3.18
CA LEU A 74 10.09 -2.38 1.85
C LEU A 74 9.42 -1.63 0.70
N ILE A 75 8.08 -1.62 0.67
CA ILE A 75 7.31 -0.95 -0.40
C ILE A 75 7.61 0.55 -0.42
N GLY A 76 7.70 1.20 0.74
CA GLY A 76 8.01 2.63 0.82
C GLY A 76 9.38 2.96 0.25
N CYS A 77 10.39 2.14 0.55
CA CYS A 77 11.74 2.27 0.01
C CYS A 77 11.81 2.01 -1.50
N GLU A 78 11.10 1.00 -2.01
CA GLU A 78 11.01 0.72 -3.45
C GLU A 78 10.39 1.91 -4.20
N PHE A 79 9.26 2.44 -3.72
CA PHE A 79 8.66 3.65 -4.29
C PHE A 79 9.60 4.85 -4.21
N ALA A 80 10.32 5.02 -3.10
CA ALA A 80 11.28 6.11 -2.97
C ALA A 80 12.36 6.04 -4.05
N ASN A 81 12.96 4.85 -4.22
CA ASN A 81 13.96 4.62 -5.26
C ASN A 81 13.42 4.95 -6.66
N ASP A 82 12.29 4.35 -7.04
CA ASP A 82 11.68 4.54 -8.36
C ASP A 82 11.35 6.01 -8.67
N LEU A 83 10.85 6.74 -7.66
CA LEU A 83 10.49 8.15 -7.79
C LEU A 83 11.73 9.05 -7.86
N ILE A 84 12.77 8.78 -7.05
CA ILE A 84 14.04 9.51 -7.13
C ILE A 84 14.67 9.31 -8.52
N GLU A 85 14.72 8.07 -9.03
CA GLU A 85 15.21 7.76 -10.38
C GLU A 85 14.38 8.44 -11.48
N SER A 86 13.10 8.68 -11.22
CA SER A 86 12.19 9.41 -12.11
C SER A 86 12.29 10.94 -11.98
N GLY A 87 13.17 11.47 -11.14
CA GLY A 87 13.44 12.91 -10.99
C GLY A 87 12.57 13.65 -9.98
N TYR A 88 11.85 12.93 -9.10
CA TYR A 88 11.08 13.53 -8.01
C TYR A 88 11.96 13.79 -6.78
N GLU A 89 11.60 14.80 -6.00
CA GLU A 89 12.14 15.06 -4.67
C GLU A 89 11.31 14.27 -3.64
N VAL A 90 11.89 13.23 -3.04
CA VAL A 90 11.17 12.31 -2.15
C VAL A 90 11.59 12.52 -0.71
N THR A 91 10.63 12.46 0.21
CA THR A 91 10.87 12.37 1.65
C THR A 91 10.17 11.14 2.20
N VAL A 92 10.93 10.22 2.77
CA VAL A 92 10.38 9.03 3.45
C VAL A 92 10.22 9.34 4.93
N ILE A 93 9.02 9.12 5.47
CA ILE A 93 8.67 9.38 6.86
C ILE A 93 8.33 8.03 7.50
N GLY A 94 9.23 7.57 8.35
CA GLY A 94 9.13 6.31 9.09
C GLY A 94 8.96 6.52 10.59
N LEU A 95 8.56 5.45 11.28
CA LEU A 95 8.62 5.38 12.74
C LEU A 95 9.84 4.60 13.24
N GLY A 96 10.54 3.91 12.33
CA GLY A 96 11.72 3.13 12.68
C GLY A 96 12.96 4.00 12.89
N GLN A 97 13.98 3.40 13.48
CA GLN A 97 15.29 4.05 13.65
C GLN A 97 16.07 4.15 12.33
N TRP A 98 15.83 3.20 11.41
CA TRP A 98 16.37 3.17 10.06
C TRP A 98 15.35 2.52 9.10
N PRO A 99 15.45 2.74 7.77
CA PRO A 99 14.57 2.12 6.81
C PRO A 99 14.60 0.59 6.88
N MET A 100 13.43 -0.02 6.79
CA MET A 100 13.23 -1.47 6.84
C MET A 100 13.76 -2.13 8.13
N GLU A 101 13.71 -1.44 9.28
CA GLU A 101 14.19 -1.93 10.58
C GLU A 101 13.71 -3.35 10.95
N ARG A 102 12.48 -3.72 10.55
CA ARG A 102 11.92 -5.06 10.81
C ARG A 102 12.41 -6.15 9.87
N LEU A 103 13.10 -5.80 8.79
CA LEU A 103 13.50 -6.72 7.71
C LEU A 103 15.01 -6.85 7.58
N ILE A 104 15.78 -5.81 7.92
CA ILE A 104 17.23 -5.80 7.74
C ILE A 104 17.99 -5.28 8.96
N PRO A 105 19.25 -5.74 9.16
CA PRO A 105 20.12 -5.22 10.21
C PRO A 105 20.44 -3.73 10.03
N GLN A 106 20.74 -3.06 11.14
CA GLN A 106 21.05 -1.63 11.20
C GLN A 106 22.07 -1.17 10.17
N GLN A 107 23.20 -1.89 10.02
CA GLN A 107 24.28 -1.48 9.11
C GLN A 107 23.79 -1.38 7.66
N LEU A 108 22.91 -2.30 7.24
CA LEU A 108 22.31 -2.27 5.91
C LEU A 108 21.26 -1.17 5.80
N GLY A 109 20.50 -0.92 6.87
CA GLY A 109 19.50 0.14 6.93
C GLY A 109 20.10 1.54 6.82
N GLU A 110 21.19 1.81 7.55
CA GLU A 110 21.95 3.06 7.47
C GLU A 110 22.60 3.25 6.09
N SER A 111 23.12 2.16 5.51
CA SER A 111 23.65 2.18 4.15
C SER A 111 22.57 2.52 3.12
N LEU A 112 21.37 1.95 3.25
CA LEU A 112 20.22 2.26 2.41
C LEU A 112 19.77 3.71 2.59
N GLN A 113 19.67 4.18 3.84
CA GLN A 113 19.29 5.55 4.16
C GLN A 113 20.26 6.59 3.57
N SER A 114 21.54 6.25 3.46
CA SER A 114 22.55 7.14 2.87
C SER A 114 22.56 7.12 1.34
N ALA A 115 21.95 6.10 0.74
CA ALA A 115 21.89 5.90 -0.71
C ALA A 115 20.62 6.48 -1.36
N LEU A 116 19.56 6.70 -0.57
CA LEU A 116 18.29 7.32 -0.96
C LEU A 116 18.25 8.78 -0.49
#